data_AF-A0A1C3RGR3-F1
#
_entry.id   AF-A0A1C3RGR3-F1
#
_cell.length_a   1.000
_cell.length_b   1.000
_cell.length_c   1.000
_cell.angle_alpha   90.00
_cell.angle_beta   90.00
_cell.angle_gamma   90.00
#
_symmetry.space_group_name_H-M   'P 1'
#
loop_
_entity.id
_entity.type
_entity.pdbx_description
1 polymer ?
#
loop_
_entity_poly.entity_id
_entity_poly.type
_entity_poly.pdbx_seq_one_letter_code
_entity_poly.pdbx_strand_id
1 'polypeptide(L)'
;MQIKEWPTEFELGIAPIDDDHRMLFRTIQQLGRNIEDQRDSNIIAATIASLILYVDEHFEREERFLLRAGYPDFDAHKQIHDEFRDAILSLRDFHQTYPDDVDADKIVSFLEVWLLDHIAKVDKAYEPYLTGEKQGDPKIRQRMKYEEKTTKTVQLSCPADKEDYVKHFISLISEGSREGILIEVAVESVTIKQLARRESKAKKLFGR
;
A
#
# COMPACT_ATOMS: atom_id res chain seq x y z
N MET A 1 23.82 -7.96 -8.90
CA MET A 1 22.91 -8.65 -8.00
C MET A 1 22.34 -9.87 -8.71
N GLN A 2 22.53 -11.04 -8.10
CA GLN A 2 21.87 -12.27 -8.56
C GLN A 2 20.40 -12.22 -8.12
N ILE A 3 19.49 -12.64 -9.01
CA ILE A 3 18.09 -12.84 -8.63
C ILE A 3 18.05 -13.96 -7.60
N LYS A 4 17.47 -13.69 -6.44
CA LYS A 4 17.21 -14.70 -5.42
C LYS A 4 15.91 -15.42 -5.72
N GLU A 5 15.88 -16.71 -5.42
CA GLU A 5 14.65 -17.49 -5.38
C GLU A 5 13.90 -17.24 -4.08
N TRP A 6 12.58 -17.48 -4.09
CA TRP A 6 11.75 -17.35 -2.90
C TRP A 6 12.20 -18.36 -1.81
N PRO A 7 12.51 -17.90 -0.58
CA PRO A 7 12.83 -18.78 0.53
C PRO A 7 11.55 -19.44 1.08
N THR A 8 11.34 -20.73 0.77
CA THR A 8 10.11 -21.46 1.10
C THR A 8 9.81 -21.58 2.60
N GLU A 9 10.79 -21.36 3.47
CA GLU A 9 10.62 -21.36 4.92
C GLU A 9 9.74 -20.21 5.45
N PHE A 10 9.46 -19.21 4.62
CA PHE A 10 8.55 -18.10 4.93
C PHE A 10 7.10 -18.39 4.53
N GLU A 11 6.77 -19.60 4.07
CA GLU A 11 5.38 -19.98 3.78
C GLU A 11 4.58 -20.15 5.07
N LEU A 12 3.39 -19.55 5.09
CA LEU A 12 2.42 -19.66 6.18
C LEU A 12 1.50 -20.87 5.99
N GLY A 13 1.43 -21.44 4.78
CA GLY A 13 0.48 -22.49 4.43
C GLY A 13 -0.90 -21.94 4.08
N ILE A 14 -0.98 -20.64 3.79
CA ILE A 14 -2.21 -19.93 3.44
C ILE A 14 -2.03 -19.47 1.99
N ALA A 15 -2.44 -20.33 1.05
CA ALA A 15 -2.16 -20.19 -0.38
C ALA A 15 -2.28 -18.75 -0.95
N PRO A 16 -3.40 -18.00 -0.75
CA PRO A 16 -3.51 -16.65 -1.30
C PRO A 16 -2.49 -15.66 -0.72
N ILE A 17 -2.07 -15.84 0.54
CA ILE A 17 -1.06 -15.00 1.18
C ILE A 17 0.34 -15.41 0.72
N ASP A 18 0.63 -16.70 0.66
CA ASP A 18 1.92 -17.20 0.16
C ASP A 18 2.16 -16.84 -1.32
N ASP A 19 1.10 -16.81 -2.13
CA ASP A 19 1.14 -16.32 -3.51
C ASP A 19 1.50 -14.83 -3.58
N ASP A 20 0.86 -14.00 -2.75
CA ASP A 20 1.15 -12.56 -2.66
C ASP A 20 2.61 -12.32 -2.22
N HIS A 21 3.10 -13.02 -1.18
CA HIS A 21 4.49 -12.91 -0.71
C HIS A 21 5.51 -13.26 -1.80
N ARG A 22 5.28 -14.34 -2.56
CA ARG A 22 6.12 -14.71 -3.70
C ARG A 22 6.13 -13.63 -4.78
N MET A 23 4.97 -13.02 -5.06
CA MET A 23 4.86 -11.95 -6.05
C MET A 23 5.60 -10.69 -5.61
N LEU A 24 5.44 -10.28 -4.36
CA LEU A 24 6.13 -9.14 -3.76
C LEU A 24 7.65 -9.34 -3.82
N PHE A 25 8.13 -10.51 -3.39
CA PHE A 25 9.55 -10.82 -3.43
C PHE A 25 10.11 -10.75 -4.85
N ARG A 26 9.43 -11.35 -5.84
CA ARG A 26 9.82 -11.25 -7.26
C ARG A 26 9.86 -9.82 -7.76
N THR A 27 8.88 -9.01 -7.37
CA THR A 27 8.81 -7.59 -7.77
C THR A 27 9.98 -6.80 -7.18
N ILE A 28 10.36 -7.06 -5.94
CA ILE A 28 11.55 -6.48 -5.29
C ILE A 28 12.83 -6.88 -6.02
N GLN A 29 13.00 -8.17 -6.36
CA GLN A 29 14.16 -8.62 -7.14
C GLN A 29 14.21 -7.94 -8.52
N GLN A 30 13.06 -7.80 -9.20
CA GLN A 30 12.96 -7.14 -10.50
C GLN A 30 13.30 -5.64 -10.42
N LEU A 31 12.88 -4.96 -9.35
CA LEU A 31 13.25 -3.56 -9.11
C LEU A 31 14.77 -3.40 -8.98
N GLY A 32 15.41 -4.24 -8.17
CA GLY A 32 16.87 -4.27 -8.02
C GLY A 32 17.59 -4.45 -9.34
N ARG A 33 17.15 -5.43 -10.14
CA ARG A 33 17.69 -5.69 -11.48
C ARG A 33 17.53 -4.49 -12.41
N ASN A 34 16.38 -3.83 -12.40
CA ASN A 34 16.13 -2.67 -13.26
C ASN A 34 17.04 -1.48 -12.91
N ILE A 35 17.31 -1.27 -11.62
CA ILE A 35 18.24 -0.22 -11.18
C ILE A 35 19.69 -0.58 -11.55
N GLU A 36 20.11 -1.81 -11.27
CA GLU A 36 21.48 -2.26 -11.55
C GLU A 36 21.82 -2.28 -13.05
N ASP A 37 20.89 -2.75 -13.88
CA ASP A 37 21.04 -2.79 -15.33
C ASP A 37 20.87 -1.38 -15.97
N GLN A 38 20.77 -0.32 -15.15
CA GLN A 38 20.60 1.08 -15.55
C GLN A 38 19.48 1.24 -16.59
N ARG A 39 18.34 0.59 -16.33
CA ARG A 39 17.18 0.67 -17.22
C ARG A 39 16.63 2.09 -17.23
N ASP A 40 15.88 2.41 -18.29
CA ASP A 40 15.20 3.69 -18.42
C ASP A 40 14.41 4.03 -17.13
N SER A 41 14.51 5.27 -16.67
CA SER A 41 13.87 5.72 -15.43
C SER A 41 12.36 5.47 -15.42
N ASN A 42 11.68 5.47 -16.58
CA ASN A 42 10.25 5.12 -16.65
C ASN A 42 9.99 3.64 -16.36
N ILE A 43 10.93 2.75 -16.68
CA ILE A 43 10.84 1.31 -16.35
C ILE A 43 10.99 1.12 -14.84
N ILE A 44 11.95 1.82 -14.21
CA ILE A 44 12.15 1.79 -12.76
C ILE A 44 10.90 2.35 -12.06
N ALA A 45 10.39 3.51 -12.50
CA ALA A 45 9.17 4.11 -11.98
C ALA A 45 7.95 3.19 -12.13
N ALA A 46 7.80 2.51 -13.27
CA ALA A 46 6.72 1.54 -13.48
C ALA A 46 6.83 0.36 -12.51
N THR A 47 8.06 -0.12 -12.25
CA THR A 47 8.29 -1.23 -11.30
C THR A 47 7.97 -0.82 -9.87
N ILE A 48 8.34 0.41 -9.45
CA ILE A 48 7.96 0.98 -8.15
C ILE A 48 6.44 1.10 -8.04
N ALA A 49 5.77 1.58 -9.09
CA ALA A 49 4.30 1.68 -9.11
C ALA A 49 3.62 0.32 -8.99
N SER A 50 4.12 -0.71 -9.69
CA SER A 50 3.64 -2.08 -9.53
C SER A 50 3.85 -2.60 -8.11
N LEU A 51 5.02 -2.33 -7.50
CA LEU A 51 5.28 -2.72 -6.11
C LEU A 51 4.28 -2.08 -5.14
N ILE A 52 4.00 -0.78 -5.29
CA ILE A 52 3.01 -0.07 -4.45
C ILE A 52 1.65 -0.74 -4.56
N LEU A 53 1.19 -0.99 -5.79
CA LEU A 53 -0.11 -1.63 -6.02
C LEU A 53 -0.18 -3.02 -5.38
N TYR A 54 0.82 -3.87 -5.60
CA TYR A 54 0.84 -5.21 -5.02
C TYR A 54 0.91 -5.20 -3.50
N VAL A 55 1.67 -4.29 -2.90
CA VAL A 55 1.74 -4.15 -1.44
C VAL A 55 0.38 -3.77 -0.88
N ASP A 56 -0.30 -2.81 -1.51
CA ASP A 56 -1.60 -2.37 -1.02
C ASP A 56 -2.67 -3.46 -1.16
N GLU A 57 -2.75 -4.13 -2.31
CA GLU A 57 -3.67 -5.24 -2.53
C GLU A 57 -3.44 -6.41 -1.56
N HIS A 58 -2.17 -6.73 -1.29
CA HIS A 58 -1.77 -7.76 -0.33
C HIS A 58 -2.22 -7.39 1.09
N PHE A 59 -1.86 -6.20 1.56
CA PHE A 59 -2.24 -5.73 2.88
C PHE A 59 -3.75 -5.61 3.05
N GLU A 60 -4.49 -5.12 2.06
CA GLU A 60 -5.97 -5.10 2.12
C GLU A 60 -6.57 -6.52 2.20
N ARG A 61 -5.99 -7.49 1.48
CA ARG A 61 -6.44 -8.89 1.55
C ARG A 61 -6.20 -9.45 2.94
N GLU A 62 -5.00 -9.24 3.46
CA GLU A 62 -4.58 -9.69 4.76
C GLU A 62 -5.42 -9.06 5.89
N GLU A 63 -5.51 -7.73 5.92
CA GLU A 63 -6.31 -6.98 6.88
C GLU A 63 -7.77 -7.46 6.91
N ARG A 64 -8.37 -7.77 5.74
CA ARG A 64 -9.71 -8.37 5.67
C ARG A 64 -9.77 -9.78 6.27
N PHE A 65 -8.76 -10.61 6.05
CA PHE A 65 -8.69 -11.94 6.68
C PHE A 65 -8.56 -11.82 8.20
N LEU A 66 -7.71 -10.92 8.68
CA LEU A 66 -7.53 -10.67 10.11
C LEU A 66 -8.80 -10.16 10.78
N LEU A 67 -9.51 -9.22 10.16
CA LEU A 67 -10.81 -8.76 10.64
C LEU A 67 -11.84 -9.89 10.71
N ARG A 68 -11.94 -10.75 9.68
CA ARG A 68 -12.85 -11.90 9.66
C ARG A 68 -12.52 -12.91 10.75
N ALA A 69 -11.24 -13.17 10.96
CA ALA A 69 -10.77 -14.07 11.99
C ALA A 69 -10.95 -13.49 13.40
N GLY A 70 -11.02 -12.16 13.52
CA GLY A 70 -11.04 -11.45 14.79
C GLY A 70 -9.66 -11.41 15.42
N TYR A 71 -8.60 -11.27 14.62
CA TYR A 71 -7.24 -11.31 15.11
C TYR A 71 -6.99 -10.20 16.16
N PRO A 72 -6.60 -10.54 17.42
CA PRO A 72 -6.53 -9.58 18.52
C PRO A 72 -5.61 -8.39 18.26
N ASP A 73 -4.51 -8.60 17.55
CA ASP A 73 -3.48 -7.58 17.30
C ASP A 73 -3.66 -6.85 15.95
N PHE A 74 -4.88 -6.90 15.38
CA PHE A 74 -5.21 -6.28 14.09
C PHE A 74 -4.76 -4.81 13.98
N ASP A 75 -5.04 -3.98 15.00
CA ASP A 75 -4.72 -2.55 14.95
C ASP A 75 -3.20 -2.30 14.89
N ALA A 76 -2.43 -3.08 15.65
CA ALA A 76 -0.97 -2.98 15.65
C ALA A 76 -0.38 -3.49 14.33
N HIS A 77 -0.93 -4.58 13.81
CA HIS A 77 -0.55 -5.15 12.53
C HIS A 77 -0.81 -4.16 11.37
N LYS A 78 -2.00 -3.58 11.32
CA LYS A 78 -2.35 -2.55 10.32
C LYS A 78 -1.42 -1.33 10.40
N GLN A 79 -1.04 -0.90 11.60
CA GLN A 79 -0.11 0.21 11.75
C GLN A 79 1.25 -0.07 11.08
N ILE A 80 1.77 -1.30 11.21
CA ILE A 80 3.01 -1.73 10.54
C ILE A 80 2.87 -1.66 9.01
N HIS A 81 1.71 -2.05 8.47
CA HIS A 81 1.42 -1.89 7.04
C HIS A 81 1.41 -0.44 6.60
N ASP A 82 0.75 0.43 7.35
CA ASP A 82 0.63 1.86 7.02
C ASP A 82 2.02 2.53 7.02
N GLU A 83 2.88 2.19 7.99
CA GLU A 83 4.27 2.66 8.03
C GLU A 83 5.09 2.19 6.81
N PHE A 84 4.84 0.98 6.31
CA PHE A 84 5.53 0.46 5.13
C PHE A 84 5.00 1.06 3.82
N ARG A 85 3.69 1.30 3.71
CA ARG A 85 3.08 2.05 2.60
C ARG A 85 3.76 3.42 2.46
N ASP A 86 3.89 4.15 3.56
CA ASP A 86 4.55 5.47 3.59
C ASP A 86 6.02 5.39 3.15
N ALA A 87 6.74 4.33 3.54
CA ALA A 87 8.13 4.13 3.14
C ALA A 87 8.28 3.90 1.62
N ILE A 88 7.39 3.11 1.00
CA ILE A 88 7.44 2.87 -0.46
C ILE A 88 7.00 4.12 -1.24
N LEU A 89 6.02 4.88 -0.74
CA LEU A 89 5.64 6.17 -1.33
C LEU A 89 6.81 7.16 -1.28
N SER A 90 7.56 7.17 -0.18
CA SER A 90 8.79 7.98 -0.05
C SER A 90 9.86 7.55 -1.06
N LEU A 91 10.02 6.25 -1.32
CA LEU A 91 10.91 5.73 -2.36
C LEU A 91 10.49 6.22 -3.76
N ARG A 92 9.20 6.16 -4.08
CA ARG A 92 8.66 6.69 -5.34
C ARG A 92 9.00 8.16 -5.51
N ASP A 93 8.72 8.98 -4.50
CA ASP A 93 8.93 10.43 -4.55
C ASP A 93 10.41 10.80 -4.65
N PHE A 94 11.26 10.03 -3.95
CA PHE A 94 12.71 10.15 -4.06
C PHE A 94 13.18 9.86 -5.50
N HIS A 95 12.79 8.74 -6.09
CA HIS A 95 13.16 8.39 -7.47
C HIS A 95 12.62 9.41 -8.49
N GLN A 96 11.42 9.95 -8.30
CA GLN A 96 10.89 11.01 -9.18
C GLN A 96 11.71 12.29 -9.13
N THR A 97 12.27 12.63 -7.96
CA THR A 97 13.08 13.84 -7.77
C THR A 97 14.53 13.63 -8.21
N TYR A 98 15.07 12.43 -7.95
CA TYR A 98 16.46 12.07 -8.16
C TYR A 98 16.56 10.71 -8.88
N PRO A 99 16.22 10.65 -10.19
CA PRO A 99 16.11 9.39 -10.93
C PRO A 99 17.44 8.62 -11.03
N ASP A 100 18.58 9.33 -10.96
CA ASP A 100 19.91 8.75 -11.09
C ASP A 100 20.57 8.42 -9.74
N ASP A 101 19.98 8.83 -8.60
CA ASP A 101 20.58 8.70 -7.26
C ASP A 101 20.07 7.47 -6.49
N VAL A 102 19.35 6.56 -7.15
CA VAL A 102 18.84 5.34 -6.54
C VAL A 102 19.91 4.24 -6.44
N ASP A 103 20.10 3.70 -5.25
CA ASP A 103 21.04 2.62 -4.96
C ASP A 103 20.29 1.28 -4.87
N ALA A 104 20.51 0.41 -5.86
CA ALA A 104 19.84 -0.88 -5.97
C ALA A 104 20.02 -1.74 -4.70
N ASP A 105 21.24 -1.83 -4.20
CA ASP A 105 21.55 -2.71 -3.06
C ASP A 105 20.87 -2.20 -1.79
N LYS A 106 20.87 -0.87 -1.57
CA LYS A 106 20.17 -0.30 -0.40
C LYS A 106 18.66 -0.48 -0.48
N ILE A 107 18.05 -0.22 -1.65
CA ILE A 107 16.60 -0.32 -1.83
C ILE A 107 16.15 -1.77 -1.69
N VAL A 108 16.81 -2.71 -2.38
CA VAL A 108 16.47 -4.13 -2.30
C VAL A 108 16.71 -4.65 -0.89
N SER A 109 17.84 -4.32 -0.27
CA SER A 109 18.12 -4.76 1.10
C SER A 109 17.06 -4.25 2.07
N PHE A 110 16.60 -3.00 1.94
CA PHE A 110 15.55 -2.47 2.78
C PHE A 110 14.23 -3.22 2.59
N LEU A 111 13.76 -3.35 1.34
CA LEU A 111 12.48 -3.97 1.02
C LEU A 111 12.46 -5.47 1.34
N GLU A 112 13.53 -6.19 0.99
CA GLU A 112 13.64 -7.63 1.22
C GLU A 112 13.74 -7.95 2.72
N VAL A 113 14.57 -7.22 3.47
CA VAL A 113 14.68 -7.43 4.92
C VAL A 113 13.34 -7.12 5.58
N TRP A 114 12.68 -6.02 5.21
CA TRP A 114 11.37 -5.69 5.77
C TRP A 114 10.36 -6.81 5.50
N LEU A 115 10.23 -7.26 4.24
CA LEU A 115 9.27 -8.29 3.86
C LEU A 115 9.51 -9.60 4.63
N LEU A 116 10.75 -10.09 4.65
CA LEU A 116 11.06 -11.36 5.31
C LEU A 116 10.90 -11.27 6.83
N ASP A 117 11.34 -10.17 7.46
CA ASP A 117 11.17 -9.98 8.90
C ASP A 117 9.69 -9.82 9.29
N HIS A 118 8.91 -9.11 8.48
CA HIS A 118 7.47 -8.94 8.68
C HIS A 118 6.78 -10.31 8.64
N ILE A 119 7.02 -11.11 7.60
CA ILE A 119 6.43 -12.45 7.48
C ILE A 119 6.79 -13.34 8.66
N ALA A 120 8.07 -13.37 9.04
CA ALA A 120 8.54 -14.26 10.09
C ALA A 120 8.05 -13.86 11.49
N LYS A 121 7.94 -12.55 11.78
CA LYS A 121 7.69 -12.05 13.14
C LYS A 121 6.24 -11.60 13.36
N VAL A 122 5.59 -11.13 12.32
CA VAL A 122 4.26 -10.52 12.36
C VAL A 122 3.25 -11.48 11.73
N ASP A 123 3.47 -11.91 10.50
CA ASP A 123 2.42 -12.61 9.75
C ASP A 123 2.23 -14.03 10.24
N LYS A 124 3.33 -14.69 10.62
CA LYS A 124 3.31 -16.00 11.25
C LYS A 124 2.44 -16.03 12.52
N ALA A 125 2.24 -14.90 13.20
CA ALA A 125 1.46 -14.84 14.43
C ALA A 125 -0.06 -15.00 14.21
N TYR A 126 -0.59 -14.61 13.05
CA TYR A 126 -2.01 -14.75 12.74
C TYR A 126 -2.36 -16.13 12.17
N GLU A 127 -1.39 -16.91 11.72
CA GLU A 127 -1.60 -18.20 11.05
C GLU A 127 -2.58 -19.12 11.83
N PRO A 128 -2.42 -19.35 13.15
CA PRO A 128 -3.36 -20.18 13.92
C PRO A 128 -4.81 -19.64 13.94
N TYR A 129 -5.01 -18.34 13.77
CA TYR A 129 -6.34 -17.73 13.72
C TYR A 129 -7.01 -17.92 12.36
N LEU A 130 -6.23 -17.98 11.28
CA LEU A 130 -6.72 -18.20 9.92
C LEU A 130 -6.93 -19.70 9.62
N THR A 131 -6.13 -20.58 10.23
CA THR A 131 -6.31 -22.05 10.14
C THR A 131 -7.41 -22.58 11.08
N GLY A 132 -7.87 -21.75 12.01
CA GLY A 132 -8.94 -22.08 12.96
C GLY A 132 -8.47 -22.80 14.23
N GLU A 133 -7.17 -22.94 14.44
CA GLU A 133 -6.58 -23.46 15.68
C GLU A 133 -6.82 -22.55 16.87
N LYS A 134 -6.85 -21.23 16.65
CA LYS A 134 -7.19 -20.21 17.65
C LYS A 134 -8.47 -19.47 17.28
N GLN A 135 -9.26 -19.15 18.29
CA GLN A 135 -10.43 -18.28 18.13
C GLN A 135 -10.01 -16.81 18.30
N GLY A 136 -10.42 -15.96 17.37
CA GLY A 136 -10.24 -14.51 17.50
C GLY A 136 -11.33 -13.83 18.32
N ASP A 137 -11.14 -12.55 18.61
CA ASP A 137 -12.06 -11.70 19.36
C ASP A 137 -13.32 -11.38 18.53
N PRO A 138 -14.53 -11.77 19.00
CA PRO A 138 -15.79 -11.45 18.34
C PRO A 138 -16.03 -9.94 18.13
N LYS A 139 -15.46 -9.07 18.97
CA LYS A 139 -15.60 -7.61 18.83
C LYS A 139 -14.89 -7.08 17.59
N ILE A 140 -13.73 -7.65 17.25
CA ILE A 140 -12.97 -7.28 16.05
C ILE A 140 -13.75 -7.70 14.80
N ARG A 141 -14.33 -8.91 14.81
CA ARG A 141 -15.20 -9.40 13.72
C ARG A 141 -16.40 -8.49 13.46
N GLN A 142 -16.91 -7.81 14.50
CA GLN A 142 -18.02 -6.87 14.35
C GLN A 142 -17.62 -5.58 13.63
N ARG A 143 -16.33 -5.20 13.61
CA ARG A 143 -15.83 -4.03 12.87
C ARG A 143 -16.05 -4.19 11.36
N MET A 144 -15.77 -5.38 10.81
CA MET A 144 -16.04 -5.67 9.38
C MET A 144 -17.52 -5.49 9.01
N LYS A 145 -18.45 -5.93 9.87
CA LYS A 145 -19.89 -5.76 9.62
C LYS A 145 -20.33 -4.29 9.64
N TYR A 146 -19.57 -3.44 10.33
CA TYR A 146 -19.79 -2.00 10.33
C TYR A 146 -19.20 -1.36 9.07
N GLU A 147 -17.97 -1.71 8.70
CA GLU A 147 -17.28 -1.23 7.49
C GLU A 147 -18.03 -1.57 6.20
N GLU A 148 -18.47 -2.83 6.04
CA GLU A 148 -19.31 -3.26 4.91
C GLU A 148 -20.69 -2.54 4.87
N LYS A 149 -21.19 -2.07 6.02
CA LYS A 149 -22.41 -1.25 6.11
C LYS A 149 -22.17 0.23 5.83
N THR A 150 -20.93 0.71 5.95
CA THR A 150 -20.54 2.11 5.74
C THR A 150 -20.06 2.42 4.32
N THR A 151 -20.33 1.56 3.33
CA THR A 151 -20.37 1.98 1.91
C THR A 151 -21.46 3.04 1.74
N LYS A 152 -21.16 4.27 2.17
CA LYS A 152 -22.04 5.41 2.04
C LYS A 152 -22.03 5.79 0.57
N THR A 153 -23.18 5.65 -0.08
CA THR A 153 -23.41 6.33 -1.36
C THR A 153 -23.25 7.83 -1.12
N VAL A 154 -22.13 8.40 -1.55
CA VAL A 154 -21.92 9.85 -1.52
C VAL A 154 -22.60 10.43 -2.76
N GLN A 155 -23.66 11.21 -2.57
CA GLN A 155 -24.24 11.98 -3.66
C GLN A 155 -23.38 13.22 -3.89
N LEU A 156 -22.63 13.21 -4.98
CA LEU A 156 -21.87 14.36 -5.44
C LEU A 156 -22.77 15.22 -6.33
N SER A 157 -23.01 16.46 -5.91
CA SER A 157 -23.67 17.45 -6.76
C SER A 157 -22.63 18.09 -7.67
N CYS A 158 -22.92 18.10 -8.96
CA CYS A 158 -22.03 18.59 -10.01
C CYS A 158 -22.84 19.42 -11.02
N PRO A 159 -22.28 20.52 -11.56
CA PRO A 159 -22.86 21.21 -12.72
C PRO A 159 -23.10 20.23 -13.88
N ALA A 160 -24.20 20.39 -14.61
CA ALA A 160 -24.61 19.47 -15.67
C ALA A 160 -23.56 19.34 -16.79
N ASP A 161 -22.78 20.39 -17.06
CA ASP A 161 -21.69 20.38 -18.06
C ASP A 161 -20.43 19.62 -17.62
N LYS A 162 -20.39 19.17 -16.36
CA LYS A 162 -19.25 18.48 -15.74
C LYS A 162 -19.54 17.03 -15.35
N GLU A 163 -20.77 16.56 -15.56
CA GLU A 163 -21.21 15.22 -15.12
C GLU A 163 -20.35 14.09 -15.74
N ASP A 164 -20.04 14.17 -17.03
CA ASP A 164 -19.23 13.15 -17.72
C ASP A 164 -17.78 13.11 -17.21
N TYR A 165 -17.21 14.27 -16.86
CA TYR A 165 -15.88 14.34 -16.26
C TYR A 165 -15.86 13.71 -14.87
N VAL A 166 -16.88 13.98 -14.05
CA VAL A 166 -16.99 13.39 -12.71
C VAL A 166 -17.20 11.89 -12.79
N LYS A 167 -18.04 11.40 -13.70
CA LYS A 167 -18.23 9.95 -13.93
C LYS A 167 -16.93 9.28 -14.37
N HIS A 168 -16.22 9.87 -15.33
CA HIS A 168 -14.96 9.33 -15.80
C HIS A 168 -13.92 9.32 -14.69
N PHE A 169 -13.81 10.39 -13.91
CA PHE A 169 -12.92 10.48 -12.75
C PHE A 169 -13.21 9.42 -11.69
N ILE A 170 -14.50 9.21 -11.35
CA ILE A 170 -14.91 8.16 -10.41
C ILE A 170 -14.53 6.78 -10.95
N SER A 171 -14.74 6.51 -12.24
CA SER A 171 -14.34 5.26 -12.89
C SER A 171 -12.82 5.06 -12.82
N LEU A 172 -12.02 6.08 -13.15
CA LEU A 172 -10.55 6.01 -13.08
C LEU A 172 -10.03 5.63 -11.68
N ILE A 173 -10.62 6.22 -10.63
CA ILE A 173 -10.25 5.94 -9.23
C ILE A 173 -10.78 4.57 -8.79
N SER A 174 -12.04 4.25 -9.11
CA SER A 174 -12.67 3.00 -8.64
C SER A 174 -12.13 1.75 -9.33
N GLU A 175 -11.56 1.89 -10.53
CA GLU A 175 -11.00 0.78 -11.31
C GLU A 175 -9.49 0.60 -11.10
N GLY A 176 -8.86 1.38 -10.22
CA GLY A 176 -7.42 1.28 -9.94
C GLY A 176 -6.54 1.56 -11.16
N SER A 177 -7.02 2.37 -12.10
CA SER A 177 -6.27 2.71 -13.31
C SER A 177 -4.97 3.45 -12.98
N ARG A 178 -3.97 3.36 -13.86
CA ARG A 178 -2.69 4.08 -13.71
C ARG A 178 -2.92 5.59 -13.58
N GLU A 179 -3.89 6.12 -14.32
CA GLU A 179 -4.35 7.50 -14.25
C GLU A 179 -5.05 7.81 -12.92
N GLY A 180 -5.84 6.87 -12.38
CA GLY A 180 -6.49 6.95 -11.07
C GLY A 180 -5.50 7.07 -9.91
N ILE A 181 -4.44 6.27 -9.92
CA ILE A 181 -3.38 6.33 -8.90
C ILE A 181 -2.66 7.69 -8.96
N LEU A 182 -2.35 8.18 -10.16
CA LEU A 182 -1.74 9.52 -10.33
C LEU A 182 -2.67 10.65 -9.85
N ILE A 183 -3.97 10.47 -10.04
CA ILE A 183 -5.00 11.39 -9.56
C ILE A 183 -5.06 11.42 -8.04
N GLU A 184 -5.05 10.27 -7.36
CA GLU A 184 -5.08 10.21 -5.89
C GLU A 184 -3.87 10.91 -5.28
N VAL A 185 -2.67 10.60 -5.79
CA VAL A 185 -1.41 11.26 -5.39
C VAL A 185 -1.47 12.78 -5.64
N ALA A 186 -2.04 13.20 -6.77
CA ALA A 186 -2.21 14.62 -7.06
C ALA A 186 -3.21 15.29 -6.09
N VAL A 187 -4.32 14.63 -5.76
CA VAL A 187 -5.34 15.13 -4.82
C VAL A 187 -4.75 15.28 -3.41
N GLU A 188 -3.97 14.31 -2.94
CA GLU A 188 -3.26 14.42 -1.66
C GLU A 188 -2.29 15.60 -1.65
N SER A 189 -1.47 15.75 -2.69
CA SER A 189 -0.52 16.86 -2.79
C SER A 189 -1.20 18.25 -2.80
N VAL A 190 -2.38 18.35 -3.43
CA VAL A 190 -3.20 19.57 -3.45
C VAL A 190 -3.81 19.82 -2.07
N THR A 191 -4.31 18.77 -1.42
CA THR A 191 -4.93 18.86 -0.08
C THR A 191 -3.90 19.32 0.95
N ILE A 192 -2.69 18.77 0.94
CA ILE A 192 -1.55 19.19 1.78
C ILE A 192 -1.21 20.67 1.52
N LYS A 193 -1.07 21.07 0.25
CA LYS A 193 -0.79 22.48 -0.12
C LYS A 193 -1.91 23.42 0.32
N GLN A 194 -3.16 22.99 0.26
CA GLN A 194 -4.31 23.79 0.71
C GLN A 194 -4.37 23.90 2.24
N LEU A 195 -4.09 22.83 2.97
CA LEU A 195 -3.97 22.82 4.43
C LEU A 195 -2.86 23.78 4.88
N ALA A 196 -1.66 23.65 4.31
CA ALA A 196 -0.53 24.53 4.62
C ALA A 196 -0.85 26.02 4.33
N ARG A 197 -1.57 26.32 3.24
CA ARG A 197 -2.05 27.68 2.94
C ARG A 197 -3.07 28.18 3.96
N ARG A 198 -4.01 27.34 4.40
CA ARG A 198 -5.02 27.69 5.40
C ARG A 198 -4.37 27.92 6.76
N GLU A 199 -3.43 27.09 7.17
CA GLU A 199 -2.65 27.27 8.40
C GLU A 199 -1.79 28.53 8.34
N SER A 200 -1.08 28.78 7.24
CA SER A 200 -0.31 30.02 7.04
C SER A 200 -1.21 31.26 7.12
N LYS A 201 -2.40 31.21 6.52
CA LYS A 201 -3.40 32.28 6.58
C LYS A 201 -3.97 32.44 7.99
N ALA A 202 -4.26 31.34 8.69
CA ALA A 202 -4.75 31.35 10.06
C ALA A 202 -3.70 31.92 11.03
N LYS A 203 -2.44 31.54 10.88
CA LYS A 203 -1.31 32.06 11.65
C LYS A 203 -1.12 33.56 11.45
N LYS A 204 -1.27 34.03 10.20
CA LYS A 204 -1.19 35.46 9.86
C LYS A 204 -2.38 36.27 10.39
N LEU A 205 -3.57 35.67 10.49
CA LEU A 205 -4.79 36.36 10.95
C LEU A 205 -5.01 36.26 12.47
N PHE A 206 -4.55 35.18 13.11
CA PHE A 206 -4.91 34.82 14.48
C PHE A 206 -3.71 34.54 15.41
N GLY A 207 -2.47 34.65 14.90
CA GLY A 207 -1.27 34.71 15.75
C GLY A 207 -0.88 33.43 16.49
N ARG A 208 -1.33 32.25 16.04
CA ARG A 208 -0.78 30.95 16.45
C ARG A 208 -0.40 30.14 15.21
#